data_AF-A0A7W1NWL4-F1
#
_entry.id   AF-A0A7W1NWL4-F1
#
_cell.length_a   1.000
_cell.length_b   1.000
_cell.length_c   1.000
_cell.angle_alpha   90.00
_cell.angle_beta   90.00
_cell.angle_gamma   90.00
#
_symmetry.space_group_name_H-M   'P 1'
#
loop_
_entity.id
_entity.type
_entity.pdbx_description
1 polymer ?
#
loop_
_entity_poly.entity_id
_entity_poly.type
_entity_poly.pdbx_seq_one_letter_code
_entity_poly.pdbx_strand_id
1 'polypeptide(L)'
;MANWKVTYIDEDAARELIAFFENEDVRDEIKRIIKILASQRDPRNPSKSAGLIVDAIQYDSPGWFRVKVPRYALRIIFRILVVRQQQVVEISPDELVDETEERYIDITRIGRHPDVYGKGLRERYRQLRNK
;
A
#
# COMPACT_ATOMS: atom_id res chain seq x y z
N MET A 1 -5.80 -7.76 18.51
CA MET A 1 -6.10 -7.09 17.23
C MET A 1 -4.79 -6.91 16.49
N ALA A 2 -4.69 -7.39 15.26
CA ALA A 2 -3.51 -7.16 14.43
C ALA A 2 -3.50 -5.69 14.00
N ASN A 3 -2.47 -4.95 14.40
CA ASN A 3 -2.25 -3.58 13.94
C ASN A 3 -1.00 -3.56 13.06
N TRP A 4 -1.18 -3.39 11.77
CA TRP A 4 -0.08 -3.18 10.85
C TRP A 4 0.49 -1.78 11.02
N LYS A 5 1.81 -1.65 11.09
CA LYS A 5 2.48 -0.35 11.10
C LYS A 5 2.51 0.20 9.68
N VAL A 6 2.08 1.44 9.51
CA VAL A 6 2.14 2.08 8.19
C VAL A 6 3.46 2.82 8.07
N THR A 7 4.16 2.58 6.98
CA THR A 7 5.42 3.25 6.64
C THR A 7 5.40 3.74 5.21
N TYR A 8 6.33 4.64 4.92
CA TYR A 8 6.62 5.16 3.59
C TYR A 8 8.13 5.04 3.44
N ILE A 9 8.60 3.90 2.92
CA ILE A 9 10.04 3.64 2.76
C ILE A 9 10.59 4.45 1.58
N ASP A 10 9.72 4.93 0.70
CA ASP A 10 10.07 5.69 -0.48
C ASP A 10 9.69 7.18 -0.34
N GLU A 11 10.69 8.07 -0.44
CA GLU A 11 10.50 9.53 -0.31
C GLU A 11 9.55 10.11 -1.36
N ASP A 12 9.53 9.54 -2.56
CA ASP A 12 8.66 10.05 -3.62
C ASP A 12 7.20 9.68 -3.34
N ALA A 13 6.92 8.55 -2.68
CA ALA A 13 5.56 8.22 -2.24
C ALA A 13 5.05 9.26 -1.22
N ALA A 14 5.95 9.74 -0.34
CA ALA A 14 5.63 10.82 0.58
C ALA A 14 5.41 12.17 -0.14
N ARG A 15 6.19 12.49 -1.17
CA ARG A 15 5.99 13.70 -1.99
C ARG A 15 4.67 13.66 -2.76
N GLU A 16 4.33 12.53 -3.36
CA GLU A 16 3.04 12.32 -4.03
C GLU A 16 1.88 12.55 -3.06
N LEU A 17 1.98 12.02 -1.83
CA LEU A 17 0.98 12.22 -0.78
C LEU A 17 0.78 13.70 -0.45
N ILE A 18 1.86 14.49 -0.33
CA ILE A 18 1.80 15.93 -0.02
C ILE A 18 0.95 16.67 -1.06
N ALA A 19 1.12 16.37 -2.35
CA ALA A 19 0.35 17.02 -3.41
C ALA A 19 -1.17 16.78 -3.30
N PHE A 20 -1.59 15.61 -2.79
CA PHE A 20 -3.01 15.34 -2.56
C PHE A 20 -3.54 15.96 -1.27
N PHE A 21 -2.67 16.29 -0.32
CA PHE A 21 -3.06 16.80 0.99
C PHE A 21 -3.45 18.27 1.00
N GLU A 22 -3.27 18.98 -0.12
CA GLU A 22 -3.82 20.31 -0.34
C GLU A 22 -5.36 20.31 -0.30
N ASN A 23 -6.00 19.20 -0.67
CA ASN A 23 -7.44 19.01 -0.54
C ASN A 23 -7.75 18.23 0.75
N GLU A 24 -8.44 18.88 1.68
CA GLU A 24 -8.77 18.32 3.00
C GLU A 24 -9.62 17.04 2.91
N ASP A 25 -10.63 17.01 2.06
CA ASP A 25 -11.49 15.82 1.88
C ASP A 25 -10.70 14.63 1.33
N VAL A 26 -9.77 14.87 0.40
CA VAL A 26 -8.91 13.82 -0.17
C VAL A 26 -7.93 13.32 0.89
N ARG A 27 -7.31 14.23 1.64
CA ARG A 27 -6.40 13.91 2.74
C ARG A 27 -7.05 13.02 3.78
N ASP A 28 -8.26 13.40 4.22
CA ASP A 28 -8.96 12.69 5.28
C ASP A 28 -9.45 11.33 4.80
N GLU A 29 -9.85 11.22 3.53
CA GLU A 29 -10.15 9.93 2.91
C GLU A 29 -8.92 9.01 2.84
N ILE A 30 -7.76 9.53 2.42
CA ILE A 30 -6.51 8.75 2.38
C ILE A 30 -6.14 8.27 3.79
N LYS A 31 -6.17 9.17 4.79
CA LYS A 31 -5.91 8.80 6.19
C LYS A 31 -6.88 7.73 6.69
N ARG A 32 -8.16 7.85 6.36
CA ARG A 32 -9.21 6.88 6.71
C ARG A 32 -8.89 5.50 6.10
N ILE A 33 -8.58 5.45 4.80
CA ILE A 33 -8.24 4.21 4.09
C ILE A 33 -7.02 3.54 4.71
N ILE A 34 -5.96 4.29 4.95
CA ILE A 34 -4.72 3.78 5.55
C ILE A 34 -4.98 3.21 6.95
N LYS A 35 -5.76 3.92 7.77
CA LYS A 35 -6.16 3.45 9.09
C LYS A 35 -6.98 2.16 9.03
N ILE A 36 -7.90 2.06 8.05
CA ILE A 36 -8.71 0.86 7.86
C ILE A 36 -7.85 -0.32 7.41
N LEU A 37 -6.98 -0.13 6.41
CA LEU A 37 -6.05 -1.18 5.97
C LEU A 37 -5.21 -1.69 7.13
N ALA A 38 -4.67 -0.78 7.93
CA ALA A 38 -3.81 -1.11 9.05
C ALA A 38 -4.51 -1.91 10.17
N SER A 39 -5.83 -1.74 10.31
CA SER A 39 -6.63 -2.47 11.30
C SER A 39 -7.20 -3.79 10.78
N GLN A 40 -7.01 -4.11 9.49
CA GLN A 40 -7.44 -5.39 8.96
C GLN A 40 -6.52 -6.51 9.43
N ARG A 41 -7.10 -7.69 9.61
CA ARG A 41 -6.31 -8.92 9.82
C ARG A 41 -5.33 -9.13 8.67
N ASP A 42 -5.84 -9.03 7.44
CA ASP A 42 -5.06 -9.05 6.21
C ASP A 42 -5.41 -7.82 5.35
N PRO A 43 -4.49 -6.85 5.15
CA PRO A 43 -4.73 -5.67 4.33
C PRO A 43 -4.90 -6.00 2.84
N ARG A 44 -4.43 -7.17 2.39
CA ARG A 44 -4.59 -7.66 1.01
C ARG A 44 -6.03 -8.05 0.73
N ASN A 45 -6.75 -8.50 1.76
CA ASN A 45 -8.13 -8.96 1.69
C ASN A 45 -8.95 -8.38 2.86
N PRO A 46 -9.24 -7.06 2.82
CA PRO A 46 -10.01 -6.40 3.86
C PRO A 46 -11.41 -7.01 3.98
N SER A 47 -11.98 -6.94 5.19
CA SER A 47 -13.36 -7.39 5.40
C SER A 47 -14.35 -6.63 4.50
N LYS A 48 -15.45 -7.27 4.08
CA LYS A 48 -16.48 -6.60 3.26
C LYS A 48 -17.02 -5.33 3.91
N SER A 49 -17.15 -5.33 5.24
CA SER A 49 -17.57 -4.17 6.04
C SER A 49 -16.59 -3.00 6.02
N ALA A 50 -15.33 -3.22 5.66
CA ALA A 50 -14.35 -2.15 5.51
C ALA A 50 -14.65 -1.23 4.31
N GLY A 51 -15.43 -1.72 3.34
CA GLY A 51 -15.79 -0.95 2.14
C GLY A 51 -14.60 -0.59 1.24
N LEU A 52 -13.46 -1.27 1.39
CA LEU A 52 -12.27 -1.07 0.57
C LEU A 52 -12.24 -2.07 -0.58
N ILE A 53 -11.90 -1.59 -1.77
CA ILE A 53 -11.66 -2.43 -2.95
C ILE A 53 -10.15 -2.55 -3.12
N VAL A 54 -9.60 -3.70 -2.75
CA VAL A 54 -8.17 -4.03 -2.86
C VAL A 54 -7.98 -5.06 -3.95
N ASP A 55 -7.07 -4.78 -4.90
CA ASP A 55 -6.67 -5.75 -5.92
C ASP A 55 -5.16 -5.95 -5.90
N ALA A 56 -4.70 -7.16 -6.23
CA ALA A 56 -3.30 -7.39 -6.60
C ALA A 56 -2.99 -6.75 -7.97
N ILE A 57 -1.77 -6.24 -8.13
CA ILE A 57 -1.26 -5.74 -9.41
C ILE A 57 -0.47 -6.87 -10.09
N GLN A 58 -0.90 -7.25 -11.30
CA GLN A 58 -0.33 -8.43 -11.98
C GLN A 58 0.87 -8.12 -12.88
N TYR A 59 0.88 -6.95 -13.54
CA TYR A 59 1.84 -6.68 -14.62
C TYR A 59 2.96 -5.71 -14.21
N ASP A 60 2.59 -4.52 -13.70
CA ASP A 60 3.57 -3.47 -13.45
C ASP A 60 4.40 -3.67 -12.17
N SER A 61 3.79 -4.28 -11.15
CA SER A 61 4.43 -4.53 -9.86
C SER A 61 3.85 -5.80 -9.21
N PRO A 62 4.21 -6.99 -9.73
CA PRO A 62 3.71 -8.26 -9.21
C PRO A 62 4.03 -8.41 -7.71
N GLY A 63 3.03 -8.82 -6.93
CA GLY A 63 3.18 -8.93 -5.48
C GLY A 63 2.75 -7.69 -4.69
N TRP A 64 2.52 -6.56 -5.37
CA TRP A 64 1.97 -5.35 -4.76
C TRP A 64 0.46 -5.27 -4.96
N PHE A 65 -0.16 -4.42 -4.16
CA PHE A 65 -1.60 -4.27 -4.07
C PHE A 65 -2.00 -2.82 -4.31
N ARG A 66 -3.24 -2.62 -4.71
CA ARG A 66 -3.82 -1.28 -4.86
C ARG A 66 -5.15 -1.17 -4.13
N VAL A 67 -5.39 -0.01 -3.55
CA VAL A 67 -6.74 0.45 -3.21
C VAL A 67 -7.25 1.34 -4.34
N LYS A 68 -8.49 1.11 -4.76
CA LYS A 68 -9.23 2.04 -5.64
C LYS A 68 -10.03 3.02 -4.80
N VAL A 69 -9.92 4.32 -5.09
CA VAL A 69 -10.73 5.38 -4.48
C VAL A 69 -11.52 6.09 -5.59
N PRO A 70 -12.69 5.55 -6.01
CA PRO A 70 -13.40 6.02 -7.20
C PRO A 70 -13.79 7.49 -7.14
N ARG A 71 -14.24 7.96 -5.96
CA ARG A 71 -14.68 9.35 -5.75
C ARG A 71 -13.65 10.39 -6.19
N TYR A 72 -12.35 10.07 -6.06
CA TYR A 72 -11.25 10.98 -6.37
C TYR A 72 -10.39 10.50 -7.54
N ALA A 73 -10.83 9.46 -8.26
CA ALA A 73 -10.05 8.78 -9.31
C ALA A 73 -8.63 8.38 -8.84
N LEU A 74 -8.46 8.15 -7.54
CA LEU A 74 -7.16 7.94 -6.90
C LEU A 74 -6.87 6.44 -6.73
N ARG A 75 -5.58 6.12 -6.72
CA ARG A 75 -5.02 4.79 -6.46
C ARG A 75 -3.95 4.93 -5.41
N ILE A 76 -4.00 4.04 -4.42
CA ILE A 76 -2.97 3.90 -3.39
C ILE A 76 -2.33 2.54 -3.61
N ILE A 77 -1.06 2.51 -3.96
CA ILE A 77 -0.29 1.28 -4.17
C ILE A 77 0.54 1.00 -2.92
N PHE A 78 0.49 -0.24 -2.47
CA PHE A 78 1.19 -0.67 -1.27
C PHE A 78 1.74 -2.08 -1.41
N ARG A 79 2.70 -2.41 -0.55
CA ARG A 79 3.22 -3.77 -0.36
C ARG A 79 3.20 -4.15 1.10
N ILE A 80 3.28 -5.45 1.35
CA ILE A 80 3.27 -6.04 2.68
C ILE A 80 4.68 -6.45 3.04
N LEU A 81 5.16 -5.98 4.19
CA LEU A 81 6.48 -6.30 4.71
C LEU A 81 6.37 -6.86 6.13
N VAL A 82 7.30 -7.73 6.51
CA VAL A 82 7.45 -8.22 7.88
C VAL A 82 8.91 -8.22 8.31
N VAL A 83 9.16 -8.27 9.61
CA VAL A 83 10.51 -8.42 10.14
C VAL A 83 10.76 -9.89 10.50
N ARG A 84 11.70 -10.53 9.80
CA ARG A 84 12.19 -11.89 10.08
C ARG A 84 13.69 -11.88 10.19
N GLN A 85 14.22 -12.56 11.20
CA GLN A 85 15.68 -12.67 11.40
C GLN A 85 16.38 -11.30 11.35
N GLN A 86 15.75 -10.27 11.94
CA GLN A 86 16.22 -8.87 11.96
C GLN A 86 16.29 -8.19 10.57
N GLN A 87 15.65 -8.75 9.56
CA GLN A 87 15.56 -8.19 8.21
C GLN A 87 14.10 -7.90 7.85
N VAL A 88 13.88 -6.80 7.13
CA VAL A 88 12.58 -6.47 6.55
C VAL A 88 12.45 -7.25 5.24
N VAL A 89 11.43 -8.09 5.13
CA VAL A 89 11.18 -8.92 3.94
C VAL A 89 9.81 -8.62 3.36
N GLU A 90 9.75 -8.53 2.02
CA GLU A 90 8.49 -8.43 1.29
C GLU A 90 7.80 -9.80 1.23
N ILE A 91 6.53 -9.84 1.59
CA ILE A 91 5.75 -11.07 1.68
C ILE A 91 5.07 -11.36 0.35
N SER A 92 5.12 -12.64 -0.06
CA SER A 92 4.46 -13.08 -1.28
C SER A 92 2.92 -13.01 -1.15
N PRO A 93 2.17 -12.84 -2.26
CA PRO A 93 0.71 -12.70 -2.20
C PRO A 93 -0.02 -13.81 -1.44
N ASP A 94 0.44 -15.06 -1.59
CA ASP A 94 -0.22 -16.24 -1.03
C ASP A 94 0.36 -16.65 0.33
N GLU A 95 1.38 -15.95 0.80
CA GLU A 95 2.05 -16.30 2.03
C GLU A 95 1.27 -15.82 3.25
N LEU A 96 1.13 -16.70 4.23
CA LEU A 96 0.50 -16.39 5.50
C LEU A 96 1.49 -15.67 6.41
N VAL A 97 1.01 -14.60 7.04
CA VAL A 97 1.81 -13.82 7.98
C VAL A 97 1.41 -14.21 9.40
N ASP A 98 2.40 -14.53 10.21
CA ASP A 98 2.19 -14.91 11.61
C ASP A 98 1.78 -13.65 12.41
N GLU A 99 0.85 -13.81 13.35
CA GLU A 99 0.35 -12.70 14.15
C GLU A 99 1.38 -12.17 15.16
N THR A 100 2.44 -12.93 15.44
CA THR A 100 3.58 -12.55 16.28
C THR A 100 4.61 -11.70 15.54
N GLU A 101 4.58 -11.69 14.21
CA GLU A 101 5.52 -10.93 13.39
C GLU A 101 5.26 -9.43 13.48
N GLU A 102 6.38 -8.68 13.45
CA GLU A 102 6.31 -7.24 13.24
C GLU A 102 5.97 -6.98 11.76
N ARG A 103 4.90 -6.21 11.55
CA ARG A 103 4.14 -6.16 10.31
C ARG A 103 3.98 -4.75 9.81
N TYR A 104 4.29 -4.54 8.54
CA TYR A 104 4.29 -3.23 7.91
C TYR A 104 3.47 -3.21 6.62
N ILE A 105 2.72 -2.12 6.43
CA ILE A 105 2.18 -1.69 5.15
C ILE A 105 3.09 -0.57 4.66
N ASP A 106 3.79 -0.80 3.56
CA ASP A 106 4.60 0.21 2.91
C ASP A 106 3.81 0.80 1.74
N ILE A 107 3.45 2.07 1.85
CA ILE A 107 2.77 2.79 0.76
C ILE A 107 3.83 3.23 -0.24
N THR A 108 3.86 2.56 -1.40
CA THR A 108 4.92 2.75 -2.38
C THR A 108 4.58 3.79 -3.43
N ARG A 109 3.29 4.08 -3.64
CA ARG A 109 2.86 5.09 -4.61
C ARG A 109 1.44 5.57 -4.38
N ILE A 110 1.17 6.84 -4.64
CA ILE A 110 -0.19 7.41 -4.67
C ILE A 110 -0.34 8.27 -5.91
N GLY A 111 -1.43 8.09 -6.64
CA GLY A 111 -1.66 8.87 -7.85
C GLY A 111 -3.06 8.77 -8.39
N ARG A 112 -3.39 9.66 -9.32
CA ARG A 112 -4.60 9.55 -10.13
C ARG A 112 -4.42 8.43 -11.16
N HIS A 113 -5.50 7.77 -11.53
CA HIS A 113 -5.50 6.93 -12.72
C HIS A 113 -5.53 7.81 -13.97
N PRO A 114 -4.68 7.60 -15.00
CA PRO A 114 -3.79 6.45 -15.21
C PRO A 114 -2.33 6.63 -14.74
N ASP A 115 -1.94 7.82 -14.28
CA ASP A 115 -0.55 8.27 -14.04
C ASP A 115 0.25 7.40 -13.04
N VAL A 116 -0.47 6.68 -12.18
CA VAL A 116 0.13 5.80 -11.16
C VAL A 116 0.77 4.53 -11.76
N TYR A 117 0.41 4.12 -12.99
CA TYR A 117 0.82 2.86 -13.61
C TYR A 117 1.93 3.01 -14.65
N GLY A 118 2.33 1.91 -15.28
CA GLY A 118 3.24 1.90 -16.41
C GLY A 118 4.71 1.97 -16.03
N LYS A 119 5.51 2.67 -16.85
CA LYS A 119 6.97 2.66 -16.76
C LYS A 119 7.48 3.09 -15.38
N GLY A 120 6.95 4.18 -14.83
CA GLY A 120 7.38 4.69 -13.52
C GLY A 120 7.12 3.70 -12.37
N LEU A 121 5.99 2.99 -12.40
CA LEU A 121 5.69 1.97 -11.40
C LEU A 121 6.62 0.77 -11.52
N ARG A 122 6.88 0.30 -12.75
CA ARG A 122 7.82 -0.81 -13.00
C ARG A 122 9.25 -0.48 -12.55
N GLU A 123 9.70 0.74 -12.78
CA GLU A 123 11.03 1.20 -12.36
C GLU A 123 11.13 1.23 -10.83
N ARG A 124 10.14 1.80 -10.15
CA ARG A 124 10.07 1.80 -8.69
C ARG A 124 10.05 0.39 -8.10
N TYR A 125 9.25 -0.50 -8.68
CA TYR A 125 9.20 -1.90 -8.28
C TYR A 125 10.57 -2.56 -8.31
N ARG A 126 11.35 -2.36 -9.38
CA ARG A 126 12.72 -2.90 -9.47
C ARG A 126 13.67 -2.28 -8.44
N GLN A 127 13.58 -0.96 -8.23
CA GLN A 127 14.43 -0.26 -7.26
C GLN A 127 14.19 -0.77 -5.84
N LEU A 128 12.93 -0.94 -5.43
CA LEU A 128 12.58 -1.35 -4.08
C LEU A 128 12.73 -2.85 -3.81
N ARG A 129 12.91 -3.69 -4.84
CA ARG A 129 13.28 -5.10 -4.69
C ARG A 129 14.78 -5.35 -4.66
N ASN A 130 15.59 -4.41 -5.15
CA ASN A 130 17.04 -4.51 -5.20
C ASN A 130 17.72 -3.79 -4.01
N LYS A 131 16.94 -3.25 -3.08
CA LYS A 131 17.41 -2.68 -1.79
C LYS A 131 17.26 -3.72 -0.71
#